data_AF-A0A2V2RUV3-F1
#
_entry.id   AF-A0A2V2RUV3-F1
#
_cell.length_a   1.000
_cell.length_b   1.000
_cell.length_c   1.000
_cell.angle_alpha   90.00
_cell.angle_beta   90.00
_cell.angle_gamma   90.00
#
_symmetry.space_group_name_H-M   'P 1'
#
loop_
_entity.id
_entity.type
_entity.pdbx_description
1 polymer ?
#
loop_
_entity_poly.entity_id
_entity_poly.type
_entity_poly.pdbx_seq_one_letter_code
_entity_poly.pdbx_strand_id
1 'polypeptide(L)'
;MLRETRRARLAEVPLSAEAARWFEHCRILRQFENDRLLANAAGEDLRAHRVIIADLIADGEILSWEARQSGADLSKAGFTVQDIEAETRLLRDNFKMFHEPMPAHESELILKEAFGRP
;
A
#
# COMPACT_ATOMS: atom_id res chain seq x y z
N MET A 1 10.00 35.73 7.44
CA MET A 1 9.79 36.05 6.01
C MET A 1 10.30 35.02 5.00
N LEU A 2 11.32 34.18 5.27
CA LEU A 2 11.75 33.13 4.30
C LEU A 2 11.07 31.75 4.48
N ARG A 3 10.33 31.54 5.58
CA ARG A 3 9.57 30.29 5.83
C ARG A 3 8.13 30.34 5.30
N GLU A 4 7.58 31.53 5.09
CA GLU A 4 6.21 31.72 4.60
C GLU A 4 6.10 31.54 3.07
N THR A 5 7.21 31.67 2.33
CA THR A 5 7.22 31.68 0.86
C THR A 5 7.28 30.30 0.21
N ARG A 6 7.54 29.20 0.95
CA ARG A 6 7.44 27.84 0.40
C ARG A 6 6.02 27.26 0.50
N ARG A 7 5.22 27.73 1.46
CA ARG A 7 3.80 27.37 1.61
C ARG A 7 2.88 28.08 0.61
N ALA A 8 3.36 29.13 -0.05
CA ALA A 8 2.52 30.04 -0.84
C ALA A 8 2.56 29.84 -2.37
N ARG A 9 3.05 28.70 -2.90
CA ARG A 9 3.18 28.55 -4.37
C ARG A 9 3.04 27.14 -4.96
N LEU A 10 2.20 26.32 -4.35
CA LEU A 10 1.42 25.31 -5.03
C LEU A 10 0.00 25.54 -4.50
N ALA A 11 -1.03 25.61 -5.34
CA ALA A 11 -2.37 25.40 -4.80
C ALA A 11 -2.29 24.10 -4.00
N GLU A 12 -2.60 24.13 -2.70
CA GLU A 12 -2.56 22.94 -1.85
C GLU A 12 -3.27 21.84 -2.62
N VAL A 13 -2.54 20.77 -2.95
CA VAL A 13 -3.10 19.69 -3.76
C VAL A 13 -4.30 19.18 -2.97
N PRO A 14 -5.50 19.09 -3.56
CA PRO A 14 -6.65 18.63 -2.82
C PRO A 14 -6.35 17.26 -2.22
N LEU A 15 -6.70 17.04 -0.95
CA LEU A 15 -6.47 15.77 -0.27
C LEU A 15 -7.02 14.57 -1.07
N SER A 16 -8.12 14.76 -1.81
CA SER A 16 -8.67 13.76 -2.73
C SER A 16 -7.74 13.41 -3.90
N ALA A 17 -7.01 14.38 -4.44
CA ALA A 17 -6.00 14.15 -5.48
C ALA A 17 -4.76 13.45 -4.92
N GLU A 18 -4.35 13.77 -3.68
CA GLU A 18 -3.26 13.05 -3.01
C GLU A 18 -3.62 11.60 -2.72
N ALA A 19 -4.82 11.36 -2.18
CA ALA A 19 -5.33 10.02 -1.94
C ALA A 19 -5.48 9.20 -3.23
N ALA A 20 -5.96 9.81 -4.32
CA ALA A 20 -6.03 9.14 -5.62
C ALA A 20 -4.65 8.73 -6.15
N ARG A 21 -3.64 9.59 -6.01
CA ARG A 21 -2.26 9.26 -6.36
C ARG A 21 -1.69 8.16 -5.49
N TRP A 22 -1.99 8.16 -4.20
CA TRP A 22 -1.56 7.12 -3.28
C TRP A 22 -2.17 5.75 -3.65
N PHE A 23 -3.46 5.69 -3.99
CA PHE A 23 -4.08 4.46 -4.50
C PHE A 23 -3.43 3.98 -5.80
N GLU A 24 -3.07 4.89 -6.71
CA GLU A 24 -2.37 4.54 -7.93
C GLU A 24 -0.98 3.93 -7.64
N HIS A 25 -0.24 4.47 -6.67
CA HIS A 25 1.03 3.86 -6.25
C HIS A 25 0.83 2.47 -5.63
N CYS A 26 -0.21 2.27 -4.81
CA CYS A 26 -0.56 0.95 -4.28
C CYS A 26 -0.87 -0.05 -5.40
N ARG A 27 -1.59 0.40 -6.44
CA ARG A 27 -1.88 -0.42 -7.64
C ARG A 27 -0.60 -0.81 -8.40
N ILE A 28 0.33 0.13 -8.57
CA ILE A 28 1.62 -0.12 -9.24
C ILE A 28 2.46 -1.12 -8.44
N LEU A 29 2.52 -0.98 -7.11
CA LEU A 29 3.17 -1.93 -6.22
C LEU A 29 2.58 -3.34 -6.41
N ARG A 30 1.24 -3.45 -6.39
CA ARG A 30 0.56 -4.75 -6.56
C ARG A 30 0.83 -5.38 -7.91
N GLN A 31 0.98 -4.58 -8.96
CA GLN A 31 1.43 -5.10 -10.26
C GLN A 31 2.85 -5.67 -10.18
N PHE A 32 3.77 -4.94 -9.54
CA PHE A 32 5.13 -5.43 -9.32
C PHE A 32 5.16 -6.75 -8.54
N GLU A 33 4.33 -6.87 -7.49
CA GLU A 33 4.17 -8.10 -6.70
C GLU A 33 3.63 -9.25 -7.55
N ASN A 34 2.56 -9.01 -8.32
CA ASN A 34 1.95 -10.01 -9.20
C ASN A 34 2.92 -10.52 -10.28
N ASP A 35 3.67 -9.61 -10.91
CA ASP A 35 4.66 -9.98 -11.94
C ASP A 35 5.79 -10.85 -11.37
N ARG A 36 5.99 -10.79 -10.04
CA ARG A 36 7.04 -11.52 -9.32
C ARG A 36 6.50 -12.63 -8.42
N LEU A 37 5.19 -12.90 -8.46
CA LEU A 37 4.55 -13.90 -7.61
C LEU A 37 5.15 -15.31 -7.82
N LEU A 38 5.55 -15.61 -9.05
CA LEU A 38 6.15 -16.90 -9.44
C LEU A 38 7.66 -16.81 -9.70
N ALA A 39 8.26 -15.63 -9.51
CA ALA A 39 9.67 -15.39 -9.77
C ALA A 39 10.43 -15.18 -8.46
N ASN A 40 11.61 -15.76 -8.33
CA ASN A 40 12.49 -15.44 -7.20
C ASN A 40 13.06 -14.03 -7.40
N ALA A 41 12.47 -13.04 -6.72
CA ALA A 41 12.95 -11.67 -6.75
C ALA A 41 14.39 -11.59 -6.21
N ALA A 42 15.22 -10.75 -6.83
CA ALA A 42 16.59 -10.55 -6.36
C ALA A 42 16.58 -9.87 -4.99
N GLY A 43 17.63 -10.11 -4.18
CA GLY A 43 17.71 -9.54 -2.82
C GLY A 43 17.71 -7.99 -2.80
N GLU A 44 18.18 -7.34 -3.86
CA GLU A 44 18.11 -5.88 -4.02
C GLU A 44 16.68 -5.40 -4.27
N ASP A 45 15.94 -6.08 -5.14
CA ASP A 45 14.51 -5.81 -5.40
C ASP A 45 13.70 -5.95 -4.11
N LEU A 46 13.98 -6.98 -3.30
CA LEU A 46 13.32 -7.18 -2.02
C LEU A 46 13.59 -6.00 -1.07
N ARG A 47 14.81 -5.49 -0.98
CA ARG A 47 15.10 -4.33 -0.11
C ARG A 47 14.36 -3.07 -0.58
N ALA A 48 14.40 -2.78 -1.88
CA ALA A 48 13.68 -1.64 -2.45
C ALA A 48 12.17 -1.76 -2.20
N HIS A 49 11.61 -2.96 -2.39
CA HIS A 49 10.22 -3.26 -2.12
C HIS A 49 9.82 -2.99 -0.67
N ARG A 50 10.67 -3.36 0.32
CA ARG A 50 10.40 -3.06 1.74
C ARG A 50 10.30 -1.56 2.03
N VAL A 51 11.18 -0.76 1.43
CA VAL A 51 11.17 0.70 1.61
C VAL A 51 9.88 1.30 1.02
N ILE A 52 9.53 0.91 -0.21
CA ILE A 52 8.33 1.40 -0.89
C ILE A 52 7.06 1.07 -0.09
N ILE A 53 6.94 -0.16 0.43
CA ILE A 53 5.79 -0.53 1.27
C ILE A 53 5.74 0.30 2.55
N ALA A 54 6.87 0.49 3.23
CA ALA A 54 6.91 1.26 4.46
C ALA A 54 6.46 2.72 4.24
N ASP A 55 6.92 3.34 3.14
CA ASP A 55 6.52 4.68 2.74
C ASP A 55 5.02 4.74 2.43
N LEU A 56 4.49 3.79 1.65
CA LEU A 56 3.06 3.75 1.33
C LEU A 56 2.17 3.53 2.55
N ILE A 57 2.61 2.72 3.52
CA ILE A 57 1.90 2.55 4.79
C ILE A 57 1.86 3.88 5.55
N ALA A 58 3.01 4.55 5.69
CA ALA A 58 3.08 5.84 6.40
C ALA A 58 2.21 6.90 5.73
N ASP A 59 2.26 7.00 4.39
CA ASP A 59 1.43 7.91 3.61
C ASP A 59 -0.06 7.62 3.82
N GLY A 60 -0.47 6.34 3.80
CA GLY A 60 -1.86 5.94 4.04
C GLY A 60 -2.35 6.30 5.44
N GLU A 61 -1.52 6.16 6.46
CA GLU A 61 -1.84 6.60 7.83
C GLU A 61 -2.01 8.11 7.94
N ILE A 62 -1.09 8.88 7.34
CA ILE A 62 -1.15 10.35 7.32
C ILE A 62 -2.41 10.81 6.60
N LEU A 63 -2.68 10.29 5.40
CA LEU A 63 -3.87 10.63 4.61
C LEU A 63 -5.16 10.31 5.37
N SER A 64 -5.24 9.14 6.01
CA SER A 64 -6.41 8.75 6.81
C SER A 64 -6.61 9.68 7.99
N TRP A 65 -5.53 10.05 8.68
CA TRP A 65 -5.57 10.99 9.79
C TRP A 65 -6.01 12.39 9.33
N GLU A 66 -5.42 12.94 8.27
CA GLU A 66 -5.76 14.25 7.73
C GLU A 66 -7.21 14.32 7.24
N ALA A 67 -7.70 13.28 6.56
CA ALA A 67 -9.07 13.22 6.09
C ALA A 67 -10.08 13.23 7.25
N ARG A 68 -9.76 12.54 8.35
CA ARG A 68 -10.60 12.57 9.57
C ARG A 68 -10.57 13.93 10.26
N GLN A 69 -9.41 14.56 10.37
CA GLN A 69 -9.29 15.86 11.05
C GLN A 69 -9.97 16.98 10.27
N SER A 70 -9.90 16.96 8.94
CA SER A 70 -10.50 17.98 8.07
C SER A 70 -11.98 17.73 7.78
N GLY A 71 -12.50 16.53 8.02
CA GLY A 71 -13.84 16.14 7.58
C GLY A 71 -13.97 16.10 6.06
N ALA A 72 -12.87 15.81 5.36
CA ALA A 72 -12.83 15.82 3.90
C ALA A 72 -13.83 14.81 3.30
N ASP A 73 -14.65 15.28 2.36
CA ASP A 73 -15.51 14.43 1.56
C ASP A 73 -14.74 13.87 0.35
N LEU A 74 -14.31 12.62 0.48
CA LEU A 74 -13.59 11.88 -0.56
C LEU A 74 -14.51 11.19 -1.57
N SER A 75 -15.83 11.17 -1.33
CA SER A 75 -16.79 10.40 -2.14
C SER A 75 -16.81 10.84 -3.61
N LYS A 76 -16.52 12.12 -3.89
CA LYS A 76 -16.40 12.65 -5.25
C LYS A 76 -15.25 12.04 -6.06
N ALA A 77 -14.24 11.49 -5.38
CA ALA A 77 -13.15 10.75 -5.98
C ALA A 77 -13.41 9.22 -6.05
N GLY A 78 -14.57 8.77 -5.55
CA GLY A 78 -15.01 7.37 -5.64
C GLY A 78 -14.54 6.46 -4.51
N PHE A 79 -14.01 7.02 -3.41
CA PHE A 79 -13.58 6.27 -2.24
C PHE A 79 -13.87 7.02 -0.95
N THR A 80 -13.70 6.33 0.16
CA THR A 80 -13.91 6.79 1.53
C THR A 80 -12.61 6.77 2.31
N VAL A 81 -12.60 7.40 3.50
CA VAL A 81 -11.46 7.28 4.41
C VAL A 81 -11.24 5.82 4.82
N GLN A 82 -12.32 5.05 4.97
CA GLN A 82 -12.28 3.64 5.32
C GLN A 82 -11.57 2.80 4.25
N ASP A 83 -11.67 3.20 2.98
CA ASP A 83 -10.96 2.53 1.88
C ASP A 83 -9.44 2.75 2.00
N ILE A 84 -9.00 3.98 2.36
CA ILE A 84 -7.58 4.28 2.60
C ILE A 84 -7.06 3.42 3.77
N GLU A 85 -7.82 3.36 4.87
CA GLU A 85 -7.47 2.56 6.03
C GLU A 85 -7.43 1.06 5.71
N ALA A 86 -8.37 0.57 4.89
CA ALA A 86 -8.43 -0.81 4.46
C ALA A 86 -7.24 -1.19 3.58
N GLU A 87 -6.91 -0.38 2.59
CA GLU A 87 -5.75 -0.61 1.72
C GLU A 87 -4.44 -0.49 2.51
N THR A 88 -4.34 0.44 3.48
CA THR A 88 -3.17 0.53 4.38
C THR A 88 -3.00 -0.73 5.23
N ARG A 89 -4.09 -1.34 5.70
CA ARG A 89 -4.03 -2.65 6.39
C ARG A 89 -3.60 -3.76 5.43
N LEU A 90 -4.15 -3.78 4.22
CA LEU A 90 -3.79 -4.76 3.20
C LEU A 90 -2.30 -4.72 2.85
N LEU A 91 -1.69 -3.53 2.74
CA LEU A 91 -0.25 -3.38 2.54
C LEU A 91 0.58 -4.06 3.64
N ARG A 92 0.15 -3.98 4.91
CA ARG A 92 0.82 -4.63 6.04
C ARG A 92 0.70 -6.15 5.99
N ASP A 93 -0.46 -6.64 5.59
CA ASP A 93 -0.74 -8.07 5.53
C ASP A 93 0.01 -8.71 4.35
N ASN A 94 -0.04 -8.08 3.17
CA ASN A 94 0.63 -8.55 1.97
C ASN A 94 2.16 -8.50 2.09
N PHE A 95 2.70 -7.51 2.79
CA PHE A 95 4.14 -7.43 3.07
C PHE A 95 4.68 -8.74 3.64
N LYS A 96 3.99 -9.33 4.61
CA LYS A 96 4.41 -10.58 5.25
C LYS A 96 4.38 -11.73 4.25
N MET A 97 3.31 -11.85 3.47
CA MET A 97 3.18 -12.91 2.46
C MET A 97 4.27 -12.85 1.39
N PHE A 98 4.69 -11.64 0.98
CA PHE A 98 5.69 -11.47 -0.07
C PHE A 98 7.13 -11.66 0.40
N HIS A 99 7.46 -11.27 1.63
CA HIS A 99 8.83 -11.32 2.16
C HIS A 99 9.14 -12.52 3.04
N GLU A 100 8.11 -13.14 3.62
CA GLU A 100 8.20 -14.30 4.50
C GLU A 100 7.28 -15.39 3.92
N PRO A 101 7.65 -15.98 2.77
CA PRO A 101 6.82 -16.99 2.13
C PRO A 101 6.60 -18.16 3.08
N MET A 102 5.38 -18.68 3.06
CA MET A 102 4.99 -19.83 3.86
C MET A 102 6.00 -20.99 3.65
N PRO A 103 6.52 -21.60 4.73
CA PRO A 103 7.37 -22.76 4.62
C PRO A 103 6.74 -23.86 3.76
N ALA A 104 7.53 -24.51 2.90
CA ALA A 104 7.03 -25.50 1.95
C ALA A 104 6.15 -26.59 2.62
N HIS A 105 6.58 -27.07 3.80
CA HIS A 105 5.84 -28.09 4.57
C HIS A 105 4.44 -27.62 4.98
N GLU A 106 4.27 -26.35 5.33
CA GLU A 106 3.00 -25.78 5.74
C GLU A 106 2.10 -25.57 4.51
N SER A 107 2.67 -25.15 3.37
CA SER A 107 1.94 -25.05 2.11
C SER A 107 1.42 -26.41 1.63
N GLU A 108 2.23 -27.48 1.76
CA GLU A 108 1.84 -28.84 1.37
C GLU A 108 0.70 -29.36 2.24
N LEU A 109 0.69 -29.04 3.54
CA LEU A 109 -0.39 -29.40 4.45
C LEU A 109 -1.70 -28.73 4.04
N ILE A 110 -1.67 -27.42 3.75
CA ILE A 110 -2.86 -26.67 3.31
C ILE A 110 -3.37 -27.19 1.98
N LEU A 111 -2.49 -27.43 1.00
CA LEU A 111 -2.89 -27.98 -0.29
C LEU A 111 -3.51 -29.37 -0.16
N LYS A 112 -2.95 -30.22 0.72
CA LYS A 112 -3.49 -31.55 1.01
C LYS A 112 -4.85 -31.47 1.72
N GLU A 113 -5.05 -30.53 2.63
CA GLU A 113 -6.32 -30.30 3.31
C GLU A 113 -7.39 -29.79 2.33
N ALA A 114 -7.04 -28.81 1.49
CA ALA A 114 -7.97 -28.19 0.55
C ALA A 114 -8.33 -29.07 -0.65
N PHE A 115 -7.37 -29.83 -1.18
CA PHE A 115 -7.52 -30.54 -2.47
C PHE A 115 -7.30 -32.06 -2.39
N GLY A 116 -6.89 -32.61 -1.25
CA GLY A 116 -6.88 -34.04 -1.00
C GLY A 116 -5.69 -34.85 -1.55
N ARG A 117 -4.80 -34.28 -2.38
CA ARG A 117 -3.45 -34.78 -2.80
C ARG A 117 -2.79 -33.82 -3.81
N PRO A 118 -1.45 -33.89 -4.01
CA PRO A 118 -0.74 -33.07 -5.01
C PRO A 118 -1.17 -33.38 -6.45
#